data_AF-A0A847A073-F1
#
_entry.id   AF-A0A847A073-F1
#
_cell.length_a   1.000
_cell.length_b   1.000
_cell.length_c   1.000
_cell.angle_alpha   90.00
_cell.angle_beta   90.00
_cell.angle_gamma   90.00
#
_symmetry.space_group_name_H-M   'P 1'
#
loop_
_entity.id
_entity.type
_entity.pdbx_description
1 polymer ?
#
loop_
_entity_poly.entity_id
_entity_poly.type
_entity_poly.pdbx_seq_one_letter_code
_entity_poly.pdbx_strand_id
1 'polypeptide(L)'
;GNTVLFSGDPYSPAYWSPNHAANQNDIVHGWVNQSSLSEWSDYQHATVWVENWVLNKFGSLDGFVLLGTVEQPEQAAGMLQSLQQQIGGDVFATSARTTFLYETDGGTMTGLVTGETFGNSQTWSTLVRGLSTLGSIDDYEPMLMALSNSQRITPEWQSTQNEFWQGMQAQSEAFTQQLIDNHNANMAWIRNSSAAHQAKMQGIWAANDASMNNYYQRMEAMDSNQRSFLNFIQGENTVRNDAGQVFQVAQGADVYYVNPGTGATVGGNVNFSEQDLIAMGLNPSDWTLTEVIR
;
A
#
# COMPACT_ATOMS: atom_id res chain seq x y z
N GLY A 1 8.95 -22.67 -56.10
CA GLY A 1 8.22 -21.40 -56.06
C GLY A 1 8.80 -20.64 -54.90
N ASN A 2 9.43 -19.49 -55.17
CA ASN A 2 10.30 -18.82 -54.20
C ASN A 2 9.57 -17.67 -53.50
N THR A 3 8.26 -17.86 -53.27
CA THR A 3 7.39 -16.89 -52.61
C THR A 3 6.73 -17.57 -51.42
N VAL A 4 6.87 -16.97 -50.25
CA VAL A 4 6.22 -17.40 -49.01
C VAL A 4 5.27 -16.30 -48.58
N LEU A 5 4.05 -16.66 -48.20
CA LEU A 5 3.06 -15.74 -47.62
C LEU A 5 2.61 -16.30 -46.27
N PHE A 6 2.39 -15.42 -45.30
CA PHE A 6 1.84 -15.78 -44.00
C PHE A 6 0.89 -14.71 -43.48
N SER A 7 -0.05 -15.14 -42.63
CA SER A 7 -0.98 -14.27 -41.93
C SER A 7 -1.12 -14.75 -40.49
N GLY A 8 -0.85 -13.86 -39.55
CA GLY A 8 -0.76 -14.13 -38.12
C GLY A 8 0.65 -14.51 -37.65
N ASP A 9 0.91 -14.29 -36.36
CA ASP A 9 2.01 -14.92 -35.61
C ASP A 9 1.38 -15.62 -34.40
N PRO A 10 1.43 -16.96 -34.32
CA PRO A 10 0.81 -17.71 -33.23
C PRO A 10 1.44 -17.44 -31.87
N TYR A 11 2.61 -16.80 -31.83
CA TYR A 11 3.32 -16.46 -30.61
C TYR A 11 3.13 -15.00 -30.19
N SER A 12 2.32 -14.22 -30.91
CA SER A 12 2.08 -12.83 -30.53
C SER A 12 1.09 -12.76 -29.37
N PRO A 13 1.49 -12.23 -28.20
CA PRO A 13 0.60 -12.13 -27.06
C PRO A 13 -0.41 -10.99 -27.24
N ALA A 14 -1.47 -11.01 -26.43
CA ALA A 14 -2.27 -9.83 -26.14
C ALA A 14 -1.60 -9.03 -25.01
N TYR A 15 -1.48 -7.72 -25.19
CA TYR A 15 -0.78 -6.85 -24.26
C TYR A 15 -1.75 -6.11 -23.36
N TRP A 16 -1.36 -5.96 -22.09
CA TRP A 16 -2.10 -5.21 -21.09
C TRP A 16 -1.35 -3.93 -20.73
N SER A 17 -2.08 -2.81 -20.67
CA SER A 17 -1.54 -1.51 -20.32
C SER A 17 -1.15 -1.47 -18.82
N PRO A 18 0.14 -1.27 -18.47
CA PRO A 18 0.58 -1.17 -17.09
C PRO A 18 -0.10 -0.02 -16.33
N ASN A 19 -0.40 1.08 -17.03
CA ASN A 19 -1.07 2.24 -16.45
C ASN A 19 -2.53 1.94 -16.06
N HIS A 20 -3.16 0.98 -16.72
CA HIS A 20 -4.50 0.51 -16.34
C HIS A 20 -4.43 -0.48 -15.17
N ALA A 21 -3.34 -1.23 -15.06
CA ALA A 21 -3.06 -2.18 -13.98
C ALA A 21 -2.89 -1.52 -12.60
N ALA A 22 -2.41 -0.28 -12.54
CA ALA A 22 -2.23 0.46 -11.29
C ALA A 22 -3.54 0.70 -10.53
N ASN A 23 -4.68 0.66 -11.23
CA ASN A 23 -6.01 0.84 -10.66
C ASN A 23 -6.84 -0.46 -10.62
N GLN A 24 -6.28 -1.59 -11.05
CA GLN A 24 -6.99 -2.87 -11.10
C GLN A 24 -6.50 -3.84 -10.01
N ASN A 25 -7.46 -4.64 -9.55
CA ASN A 25 -7.35 -5.62 -8.47
C ASN A 25 -6.27 -6.70 -8.77
N ASP A 26 -5.71 -7.33 -7.73
CA ASP A 26 -4.70 -8.41 -7.80
C ASP A 26 -5.06 -9.55 -8.79
N ILE A 27 -6.36 -9.69 -9.12
CA ILE A 27 -6.92 -10.65 -10.06
C ILE A 27 -6.32 -10.51 -11.47
N VAL A 28 -6.24 -9.29 -12.02
CA VAL A 28 -5.76 -9.09 -13.41
C VAL A 28 -4.26 -9.28 -13.49
N HIS A 29 -3.53 -8.84 -12.47
CA HIS A 29 -2.10 -9.18 -12.28
C HIS A 29 -1.89 -10.69 -12.25
N GLY A 30 -2.70 -11.42 -11.49
CA GLY A 30 -2.66 -12.88 -11.44
C GLY A 30 -2.91 -13.55 -12.79
N TRP A 31 -3.91 -13.08 -13.55
CA TRP A 31 -4.26 -13.65 -14.84
C TRP A 31 -3.18 -13.42 -15.91
N VAL A 32 -2.71 -12.18 -16.05
CA VAL A 32 -1.66 -11.86 -17.04
C VAL A 32 -0.36 -12.60 -16.73
N ASN A 33 0.03 -12.68 -15.46
CA ASN A 33 1.27 -13.36 -15.07
C ASN A 33 1.24 -14.89 -15.23
N GLN A 34 0.06 -15.50 -15.34
CA GLN A 34 -0.10 -16.95 -15.54
C GLN A 34 -0.36 -17.34 -17.00
N SER A 35 -0.81 -16.40 -17.83
CA SER A 35 -1.10 -16.63 -19.24
C SER A 35 0.17 -16.59 -20.07
N SER A 36 0.42 -17.64 -20.87
CA SER A 36 1.49 -17.61 -21.90
C SER A 36 1.12 -16.77 -23.13
N LEU A 37 -0.12 -16.28 -23.20
CA LEU A 37 -0.66 -15.50 -24.31
C LEU A 37 -0.93 -14.03 -23.90
N SER A 38 -0.42 -13.61 -22.74
CA SER A 38 -0.62 -12.24 -22.26
C SER A 38 0.67 -11.66 -21.69
N GLU A 39 0.90 -10.38 -21.95
CA GLU A 39 2.10 -9.69 -21.50
C GLU A 39 1.76 -8.26 -21.03
N TRP A 40 2.49 -7.77 -20.03
CA TRP A 40 2.42 -6.37 -19.64
C TRP A 40 3.29 -5.51 -20.56
N SER A 41 2.69 -4.57 -21.28
CA SER A 41 3.43 -3.66 -22.15
C SER A 41 2.66 -2.38 -22.43
N ASP A 42 3.34 -1.25 -22.36
CA ASP A 42 2.80 0.01 -22.82
C ASP A 42 2.44 -0.08 -24.31
N TYR A 43 1.39 0.64 -24.70
CA TYR A 43 0.98 0.68 -26.09
C TYR A 43 2.12 1.15 -26.99
N GLN A 44 2.34 0.40 -28.08
CA GLN A 44 3.28 0.76 -29.13
C GLN A 44 2.54 1.05 -30.43
N HIS A 45 2.91 2.17 -31.05
CA HIS A 45 2.48 2.49 -32.41
C HIS A 45 3.00 1.43 -33.39
N ALA A 46 2.20 1.08 -34.40
CA ALA A 46 2.55 0.01 -35.34
C ALA A 46 3.92 0.21 -35.99
N THR A 47 4.30 1.46 -36.32
CA THR A 47 5.61 1.79 -36.91
C THR A 47 6.80 1.37 -36.03
N VAL A 48 6.66 1.44 -34.71
CA VAL A 48 7.70 1.03 -33.76
C VAL A 48 7.63 -0.48 -33.53
N TRP A 49 6.42 -0.99 -33.30
CA TRP A 49 6.22 -2.39 -32.95
C TRP A 49 6.63 -3.34 -34.08
N VAL A 50 6.20 -3.09 -35.32
CA VAL A 50 6.44 -3.99 -36.45
C VAL A 50 7.92 -4.02 -36.82
N GLU A 51 8.61 -2.88 -36.72
CA GLU A 51 10.05 -2.80 -36.99
C GLU A 51 10.84 -3.66 -36.00
N ASN A 52 10.56 -3.51 -34.70
CA ASN A 52 11.16 -4.32 -33.65
C ASN A 52 10.83 -5.81 -33.84
N TRP A 53 9.59 -6.14 -34.20
CA TRP A 53 9.18 -7.52 -34.48
C TRP A 53 9.97 -8.12 -35.66
N VAL A 54 10.13 -7.37 -36.76
CA VAL A 54 10.93 -7.80 -37.93
C VAL A 54 12.39 -8.00 -37.55
N LEU A 55 12.99 -7.06 -36.82
CA LEU A 55 14.38 -7.17 -36.35
C LEU A 55 14.58 -8.41 -35.47
N ASN A 56 13.65 -8.69 -34.56
CA ASN A 56 13.73 -9.85 -33.67
C ASN A 56 13.54 -11.18 -34.40
N LYS A 57 12.64 -11.25 -35.39
CA LYS A 57 12.31 -12.49 -36.10
C LYS A 57 13.28 -12.80 -37.24
N PHE A 58 13.73 -11.78 -37.95
CA PHE A 58 14.49 -11.92 -39.20
C PHE A 58 15.88 -11.29 -39.16
N GLY A 59 16.22 -10.51 -38.13
CA GLY A 59 17.49 -9.79 -38.05
C GLY A 59 18.73 -10.68 -37.97
N SER A 60 18.56 -11.98 -37.70
CA SER A 60 19.64 -12.98 -37.72
C SER A 60 19.80 -13.69 -39.07
N LEU A 61 18.97 -13.38 -40.07
CA LEU A 61 19.12 -13.94 -41.41
C LEU A 61 20.39 -13.40 -42.09
N ASP A 62 21.01 -14.24 -42.91
CA ASP A 62 22.20 -13.85 -43.67
C ASP A 62 21.90 -12.67 -44.60
N GLY A 63 22.79 -11.68 -44.61
CA GLY A 63 22.62 -10.48 -45.43
C GLY A 63 21.38 -9.64 -45.10
N PHE A 64 20.81 -9.79 -43.89
CA PHE A 64 19.64 -9.03 -43.48
C PHE A 64 19.90 -7.51 -43.55
N VAL A 65 19.04 -6.79 -44.25
CA VAL A 65 19.03 -5.32 -44.31
C VAL A 65 17.61 -4.82 -44.19
N LEU A 66 17.32 -4.07 -43.13
CA LEU A 66 16.08 -3.33 -42.98
C LEU A 66 16.06 -2.14 -43.96
N LEU A 67 15.10 -2.10 -44.88
CA LEU A 67 14.97 -1.01 -45.85
C LEU A 67 14.19 0.18 -45.29
N GLY A 68 13.22 -0.10 -44.42
CA GLY A 68 12.49 0.93 -43.70
C GLY A 68 11.06 0.53 -43.36
N THR A 69 10.43 1.38 -42.56
CA THR A 69 9.06 1.23 -42.06
C THR A 69 8.24 2.45 -42.46
N VAL A 70 7.07 2.22 -43.05
CA VAL A 70 6.16 3.26 -43.55
C VAL A 70 4.77 3.05 -42.96
N GLU A 71 4.19 4.10 -42.40
CA GLU A 71 2.83 4.09 -41.86
C GLU A 71 1.78 3.83 -42.96
N GLN A 72 0.70 3.13 -42.60
CA GLN A 72 -0.39 2.73 -43.49
C GLN A 72 -1.74 3.27 -42.96
N PRO A 73 -1.99 4.59 -43.03
CA PRO A 73 -3.15 5.21 -42.39
C PRO A 73 -4.50 4.74 -42.95
N GLU A 74 -4.57 4.42 -44.24
CA GLU A 74 -5.81 3.90 -44.86
C GLU A 74 -6.18 2.51 -44.32
N GLN A 75 -5.18 1.64 -44.11
CA GLN A 75 -5.40 0.32 -43.50
C GLN A 75 -5.79 0.46 -42.03
N ALA A 76 -5.12 1.34 -41.29
CA ALA A 76 -5.47 1.65 -39.90
C ALA A 76 -6.92 2.16 -39.78
N ALA A 77 -7.36 3.04 -40.68
CA ALA A 77 -8.72 3.55 -40.69
C ALA A 77 -9.77 2.46 -40.98
N GLY A 78 -9.48 1.55 -41.92
CA GLY A 78 -10.35 0.39 -42.21
C GLY A 78 -10.47 -0.55 -41.00
N MET A 79 -9.35 -0.85 -40.33
CA MET A 79 -9.34 -1.65 -39.11
C MET A 79 -10.12 -0.96 -37.98
N LEU A 80 -9.88 0.34 -37.76
CA LEU A 80 -10.57 1.11 -36.74
C LEU A 80 -12.09 1.08 -36.95
N GLN A 81 -12.55 1.29 -38.19
CA GLN A 81 -13.97 1.21 -38.53
C GLN A 81 -14.56 -0.17 -38.22
N SER A 82 -13.83 -1.24 -38.54
CA SER A 82 -14.26 -2.61 -38.24
C SER A 82 -14.37 -2.86 -36.73
N LEU A 83 -13.38 -2.44 -35.95
CA LEU A 83 -13.37 -2.58 -34.49
C LEU A 83 -14.51 -1.79 -33.83
N GLN A 84 -14.77 -0.58 -34.30
CA GLN A 84 -15.89 0.24 -33.81
C GLN A 84 -17.24 -0.43 -34.07
N GLN A 85 -17.40 -1.15 -35.18
CA GLN A 85 -18.64 -1.88 -35.50
C GLN A 85 -18.80 -3.16 -34.66
N GLN A 86 -17.70 -3.86 -34.35
CA GLN A 86 -17.74 -5.14 -33.65
C GLN A 86 -17.77 -5.01 -32.12
N ILE A 87 -16.94 -4.12 -31.58
CA ILE A 87 -16.69 -4.00 -30.13
C ILE A 87 -17.38 -2.74 -29.58
N GLY A 88 -17.42 -1.67 -30.37
CA GLY A 88 -17.87 -0.35 -29.92
C GLY A 88 -16.90 0.32 -28.95
N GLY A 89 -17.25 1.52 -28.49
CA GLY A 89 -16.47 2.28 -27.50
C GLY A 89 -15.18 2.91 -28.03
N ASP A 90 -14.32 3.33 -27.09
CA ASP A 90 -13.04 3.98 -27.37
C ASP A 90 -11.98 2.93 -27.75
N VAL A 91 -11.91 2.66 -29.05
CA VAL A 91 -10.92 1.79 -29.67
C VAL A 91 -9.92 2.60 -30.50
N PHE A 92 -8.74 2.03 -30.70
CA PHE A 92 -7.73 2.57 -31.60
C PHE A 92 -7.19 1.47 -32.53
N ALA A 93 -6.63 1.88 -33.66
CA ALA A 93 -5.86 1.03 -34.55
C ALA A 93 -4.79 1.86 -35.27
N THR A 94 -3.62 1.27 -35.46
CA THR A 94 -2.52 1.82 -36.26
C THR A 94 -1.95 0.70 -37.12
N SER A 95 -1.38 1.05 -38.27
CA SER A 95 -0.84 0.08 -39.22
C SER A 95 0.44 0.61 -39.85
N ALA A 96 1.41 -0.27 -40.07
CA ALA A 96 2.67 0.05 -40.70
C ALA A 96 3.17 -1.13 -41.54
N ARG A 97 3.97 -0.79 -42.55
CA ARG A 97 4.62 -1.73 -43.46
C ARG A 97 6.13 -1.60 -43.33
N THR A 98 6.79 -2.72 -43.09
CA THR A 98 8.25 -2.81 -43.06
C THR A 98 8.75 -3.68 -44.21
N THR A 99 9.77 -3.18 -44.90
CA THR A 99 10.44 -3.91 -45.98
C THR A 99 11.88 -4.21 -45.58
N PHE A 100 12.37 -5.39 -45.93
CA PHE A 100 13.75 -5.80 -45.69
C PHE A 100 14.27 -6.72 -46.79
N LEU A 101 15.60 -6.90 -46.84
CA LEU A 101 16.29 -7.85 -47.69
C LEU A 101 16.96 -8.92 -46.84
N TYR A 102 17.18 -10.10 -47.40
CA TYR A 102 18.07 -11.13 -46.85
C TYR A 102 18.54 -12.07 -47.97
N GLU A 103 19.60 -12.82 -47.72
CA GLU A 103 20.20 -13.74 -48.68
C GLU A 103 19.69 -15.17 -48.50
N THR A 104 19.59 -15.88 -49.62
CA THR A 104 19.32 -17.33 -49.67
C THR A 104 20.19 -17.97 -50.75
N ASP A 105 20.27 -19.29 -50.79
CA ASP A 105 20.97 -20.02 -51.87
C ASP A 105 20.46 -19.66 -53.28
N GLY A 106 19.23 -19.13 -53.38
CA GLY A 106 18.59 -18.68 -54.63
C GLY A 106 18.81 -17.20 -54.98
N GLY A 107 19.55 -16.45 -54.15
CA GLY A 107 19.78 -15.01 -54.28
C GLY A 107 19.09 -14.17 -53.20
N THR A 108 19.14 -12.85 -53.38
CA THR A 108 18.55 -11.87 -52.47
C THR A 108 17.02 -11.93 -52.51
N MET A 109 16.42 -12.23 -51.36
CA MET A 109 14.97 -12.19 -51.14
C MET A 109 14.57 -10.79 -50.66
N THR A 110 13.42 -10.32 -51.11
CA THR A 110 12.76 -9.14 -50.55
C THR A 110 11.60 -9.58 -49.68
N GLY A 111 11.61 -9.16 -48.41
CA GLY A 111 10.54 -9.36 -47.44
C GLY A 111 9.71 -8.10 -47.25
N LEU A 112 8.40 -8.27 -47.13
CA LEU A 112 7.45 -7.25 -46.67
C LEU A 112 6.64 -7.81 -45.52
N VAL A 113 6.50 -7.02 -44.47
CA VAL A 113 5.66 -7.31 -43.32
C VAL A 113 4.75 -6.12 -43.06
N THR A 114 3.45 -6.37 -43.00
CA THR A 114 2.46 -5.42 -42.52
C THR A 114 2.11 -5.80 -41.09
N GLY A 115 2.30 -4.86 -40.17
CA GLY A 115 1.95 -4.99 -38.76
C GLY A 115 0.87 -3.98 -38.38
N GLU A 116 -0.12 -4.43 -37.65
CA GLU A 116 -1.21 -3.63 -37.11
C GLU A 116 -1.16 -3.73 -35.58
N THR A 117 -1.33 -2.60 -34.89
CA THR A 117 -1.56 -2.57 -33.43
C THR A 117 -2.93 -1.95 -33.18
N PHE A 118 -3.75 -2.60 -32.37
CA PHE A 118 -5.13 -2.18 -32.15
C PHE A 118 -5.62 -2.61 -30.77
N GLY A 119 -6.64 -1.94 -30.25
CA GLY A 119 -7.13 -2.23 -28.91
C GLY A 119 -8.00 -1.13 -28.35
N ASN A 120 -8.00 -1.05 -27.02
CA ASN A 120 -8.68 -0.03 -26.24
C ASN A 120 -7.75 0.45 -25.10
N SER A 121 -8.27 1.26 -24.18
CA SER A 121 -7.48 1.82 -23.07
C SER A 121 -6.87 0.78 -22.12
N GLN A 122 -7.38 -0.46 -22.10
CA GLN A 122 -6.96 -1.50 -21.17
C GLN A 122 -6.01 -2.51 -21.81
N THR A 123 -6.33 -2.94 -23.03
CA THR A 123 -5.61 -3.99 -23.75
C THR A 123 -5.35 -3.59 -25.18
N TRP A 124 -4.25 -4.10 -25.72
CA TRP A 124 -3.93 -3.98 -27.13
C TRP A 124 -3.37 -5.28 -27.67
N SER A 125 -3.61 -5.52 -28.95
CA SER A 125 -3.22 -6.71 -29.66
C SER A 125 -2.53 -6.31 -30.95
N THR A 126 -1.90 -7.29 -31.57
CA THR A 126 -1.22 -7.10 -32.85
C THR A 126 -1.71 -8.10 -33.86
N LEU A 127 -1.67 -7.69 -35.12
CA LEU A 127 -1.81 -8.57 -36.25
C LEU A 127 -0.62 -8.37 -37.17
N VAL A 128 -0.04 -9.45 -37.65
CA VAL A 128 1.08 -9.41 -38.58
C VAL A 128 0.78 -10.25 -39.79
N ARG A 129 1.14 -9.75 -40.96
CA ARG A 129 1.03 -10.44 -42.24
C ARG A 129 2.32 -10.18 -42.98
N GLY A 130 2.79 -11.14 -43.76
CA GLY A 130 3.99 -10.91 -44.53
C GLY A 130 4.10 -11.79 -45.74
N LEU A 131 4.99 -11.34 -46.63
CA LEU A 131 5.39 -12.08 -47.79
C LEU A 131 6.91 -11.94 -47.98
N SER A 132 7.53 -12.95 -48.54
CA SER A 132 8.92 -12.91 -48.97
C SER A 132 9.03 -13.51 -50.36
N THR A 133 9.77 -12.88 -51.25
CA THR A 133 9.87 -13.29 -52.65
C THR A 133 11.23 -12.91 -53.28
N LEU A 134 11.67 -13.68 -54.29
CA LEU A 134 12.75 -13.26 -55.20
C LEU A 134 12.27 -12.28 -56.29
N GLY A 135 10.95 -12.16 -56.48
CA GLY A 135 10.34 -11.29 -57.49
C GLY A 135 9.95 -9.91 -56.96
N SER A 136 9.10 -9.19 -57.69
CA SER A 136 8.52 -7.95 -57.20
C SER A 136 7.50 -8.23 -56.10
N ILE A 137 7.58 -7.51 -54.99
CA ILE A 137 6.62 -7.60 -53.88
C ILE A 137 5.22 -7.15 -54.31
N ASP A 138 5.15 -6.11 -55.16
CA ASP A 138 3.90 -5.50 -55.61
C ASP A 138 3.01 -6.50 -56.38
N ASP A 139 3.61 -7.51 -57.01
CA ASP A 139 2.88 -8.56 -57.74
C ASP A 139 2.11 -9.50 -56.79
N TYR A 140 2.56 -9.63 -55.54
CA TYR A 140 2.03 -10.58 -54.56
C TYR A 140 1.24 -9.92 -53.43
N GLU A 141 1.39 -8.62 -53.22
CA GLU A 141 0.66 -7.89 -52.19
C GLU A 141 -0.88 -8.03 -52.29
N PRO A 142 -1.51 -7.89 -53.47
CA PRO A 142 -2.95 -8.11 -53.60
C PRO A 142 -3.38 -9.52 -53.18
N MET A 143 -2.52 -10.52 -53.41
CA MET A 143 -2.75 -11.90 -53.00
C MET A 143 -2.63 -12.08 -51.48
N LEU A 144 -1.68 -11.40 -50.81
CA LEU A 144 -1.58 -11.41 -49.35
C LEU A 144 -2.83 -10.81 -48.70
N MET A 145 -3.35 -9.71 -49.26
CA MET A 145 -4.58 -9.08 -48.79
C MET A 145 -5.81 -9.97 -49.03
N ALA A 146 -5.91 -10.58 -50.22
CA ALA A 146 -6.98 -11.53 -50.53
C ALA A 146 -6.96 -12.76 -49.62
N LEU A 147 -5.78 -13.31 -49.33
CA LEU A 147 -5.61 -14.43 -48.40
C LEU A 147 -6.12 -14.06 -47.01
N SER A 148 -5.74 -12.88 -46.52
CA SER A 148 -6.15 -12.38 -45.20
C SER A 148 -7.66 -12.17 -45.12
N ASN A 149 -8.27 -11.60 -46.16
CA ASN A 149 -9.72 -11.36 -46.22
C ASN A 149 -10.53 -12.64 -46.51
N SER A 150 -9.89 -13.71 -46.97
CA SER A 150 -10.56 -14.98 -47.27
C SER A 150 -10.83 -15.84 -46.04
N GLN A 151 -10.25 -15.50 -44.89
CA GLN A 151 -10.45 -16.23 -43.64
C GLN A 151 -11.92 -16.20 -43.25
N ARG A 152 -12.52 -17.39 -43.11
CA ARG A 152 -13.91 -17.56 -42.67
C ARG A 152 -13.93 -18.38 -41.40
N ILE A 153 -14.73 -17.93 -40.45
CA ILE A 153 -15.08 -18.72 -39.27
C ILE A 153 -15.95 -19.88 -39.74
N THR A 154 -15.46 -21.11 -39.59
CA THR A 154 -16.28 -22.31 -39.83
C THR A 154 -17.02 -22.70 -38.55
N PRO A 155 -18.15 -23.42 -38.65
CA PRO A 155 -18.86 -23.91 -37.48
C PRO A 155 -17.98 -24.78 -36.56
N GLU A 156 -17.06 -25.56 -37.14
CA GLU A 156 -16.13 -26.40 -36.37
C GLU A 156 -15.17 -25.53 -35.55
N TRP A 157 -14.58 -24.51 -36.16
CA TRP A 157 -13.71 -23.58 -35.44
C TRP A 157 -14.47 -22.83 -34.34
N GLN A 158 -15.70 -22.41 -34.62
CA GLN A 158 -16.54 -21.75 -33.62
C GLN A 158 -16.86 -22.68 -32.43
N SER A 159 -17.10 -23.97 -32.69
CA SER A 159 -17.29 -24.98 -31.63
C SER A 159 -16.04 -25.13 -30.77
N THR A 160 -14.87 -25.30 -31.39
CA THR A 160 -13.60 -25.41 -30.66
C THR A 160 -13.30 -24.15 -29.85
N GLN A 161 -13.59 -22.97 -30.40
CA GLN A 161 -13.41 -21.72 -29.70
C GLN A 161 -14.35 -21.61 -28.49
N ASN A 162 -15.61 -22.00 -28.65
CA ASN A 162 -16.59 -22.01 -27.56
C ASN A 162 -16.18 -22.98 -26.43
N GLU A 163 -15.70 -24.18 -26.78
CA GLU A 163 -15.19 -25.14 -25.79
C GLU A 163 -13.98 -24.57 -25.03
N PHE A 164 -13.05 -23.92 -25.74
CA PHE A 164 -11.92 -23.24 -25.13
C PHE A 164 -12.39 -22.15 -24.14
N TRP A 165 -13.33 -21.29 -24.55
CA TRP A 165 -13.87 -20.23 -23.68
C TRP A 165 -14.61 -20.79 -22.47
N GLN A 166 -15.36 -21.88 -22.61
CA GLN A 166 -16.01 -22.55 -21.48
C GLN A 166 -14.99 -23.10 -20.48
N GLY A 167 -13.92 -23.73 -20.96
CA GLY A 167 -12.82 -24.20 -20.11
C GLY A 167 -12.12 -23.04 -19.39
N MET A 168 -11.84 -21.96 -20.11
CA MET A 168 -11.22 -20.76 -19.53
C MET A 168 -12.12 -20.08 -18.50
N GLN A 169 -13.43 -20.07 -18.72
CA GLN A 169 -14.41 -19.55 -17.76
C GLN A 169 -14.40 -20.35 -16.46
N ALA A 170 -14.44 -21.69 -16.52
CA ALA A 170 -14.39 -22.53 -15.34
C ALA A 170 -13.08 -22.33 -14.53
N GLN A 171 -11.95 -22.16 -15.22
CA GLN A 171 -10.67 -21.86 -14.58
C GLN A 171 -10.68 -20.48 -13.91
N SER A 172 -11.24 -19.47 -14.58
CA SER A 172 -11.38 -18.12 -14.06
C SER A 172 -12.25 -18.07 -12.81
N GLU A 173 -13.36 -18.81 -12.79
CA GLU A 173 -14.25 -18.94 -11.62
C GLU A 173 -13.52 -19.58 -10.44
N ALA A 174 -12.79 -20.69 -10.67
CA ALA A 174 -12.00 -21.34 -9.62
C ALA A 174 -10.90 -20.43 -9.05
N PHE A 175 -10.18 -19.71 -9.92
CA PHE A 175 -9.16 -18.75 -9.50
C PHE A 175 -9.75 -17.58 -8.71
N THR A 176 -10.89 -17.06 -9.15
CA THR A 176 -11.62 -15.99 -8.46
C THR A 176 -12.04 -16.44 -7.05
N GLN A 177 -12.54 -17.68 -6.91
CA GLN A 177 -12.91 -18.22 -5.61
C GLN A 177 -11.70 -18.32 -4.67
N GLN A 178 -10.56 -18.81 -5.17
CA GLN A 178 -9.33 -18.89 -4.39
C GLN A 178 -8.88 -17.50 -3.89
N LEU A 179 -9.00 -16.46 -4.72
CA LEU A 179 -8.66 -15.09 -4.33
C LEU A 179 -9.62 -14.54 -3.27
N ILE A 180 -10.92 -14.82 -3.38
CA ILE A 180 -11.91 -14.44 -2.36
C ILE A 180 -11.57 -15.12 -1.02
N ASP A 181 -11.21 -16.40 -1.04
CA ASP A 181 -10.86 -17.15 0.16
C ASP A 181 -9.59 -16.58 0.83
N ASN A 182 -8.56 -16.28 0.04
CA ASN A 182 -7.33 -15.65 0.51
C ASN A 182 -7.61 -14.25 1.09
N HIS A 183 -8.47 -13.46 0.43
CA HIS A 183 -8.86 -12.14 0.92
C HIS A 183 -9.57 -12.23 2.27
N ASN A 184 -10.53 -13.15 2.41
CA ASN A 184 -11.26 -13.36 3.66
C ASN A 184 -10.33 -13.81 4.79
N ALA A 185 -9.38 -14.71 4.50
CA ALA A 185 -8.38 -15.16 5.47
C ALA A 185 -7.47 -14.00 5.92
N ASN A 186 -7.02 -13.15 4.98
CA ASN A 186 -6.21 -11.98 5.29
C ASN A 186 -6.98 -10.96 6.14
N MET A 187 -8.25 -10.69 5.81
CA MET A 187 -9.11 -9.81 6.60
C MET A 187 -9.34 -10.34 8.02
N ALA A 188 -9.50 -11.65 8.19
CA ALA A 188 -9.57 -12.27 9.51
C ALA A 188 -8.26 -12.11 10.28
N TRP A 189 -7.11 -12.30 9.63
CA TRP A 189 -5.79 -12.07 10.23
C TRP A 189 -5.60 -10.61 10.67
N ILE A 190 -5.98 -9.64 9.85
CA ILE A 190 -5.92 -8.20 10.17
C ILE A 190 -6.77 -7.89 11.41
N ARG A 191 -8.01 -8.40 11.48
CA ARG A 191 -8.90 -8.21 12.64
C ARG A 191 -8.33 -8.82 13.92
N ASN A 192 -7.75 -10.01 13.83
CA ASN A 192 -7.12 -10.66 14.99
C ASN A 192 -5.85 -9.92 15.43
N SER A 193 -5.04 -9.46 14.48
CA SER A 193 -3.84 -8.68 14.75
C SER A 193 -4.17 -7.34 15.39
N SER A 194 -5.21 -6.64 14.92
CA SER A 194 -5.63 -5.38 15.52
C SER A 194 -6.20 -5.56 16.93
N ALA A 195 -6.98 -6.61 17.18
CA ALA A 195 -7.45 -6.94 18.52
C ALA A 195 -6.30 -7.27 19.49
N ALA A 196 -5.33 -8.09 19.05
CA ALA A 196 -4.14 -8.40 19.83
C ALA A 196 -3.29 -7.15 20.11
N HIS A 197 -3.16 -6.26 19.13
CA HIS A 197 -2.47 -4.98 19.30
C HIS A 197 -3.18 -4.08 20.31
N GLN A 198 -4.51 -3.95 20.23
CA GLN A 198 -5.29 -3.19 21.21
C GLN A 198 -5.14 -3.76 22.64
N ALA A 199 -5.21 -5.09 22.80
CA ALA A 199 -4.99 -5.74 24.10
C ALA A 199 -3.58 -5.47 24.65
N LYS A 200 -2.56 -5.51 23.77
CA LYS A 200 -1.18 -5.16 24.14
C LYS A 200 -1.08 -3.69 24.59
N MET A 201 -1.70 -2.76 23.87
CA MET A 201 -1.70 -1.34 24.23
C MET A 201 -2.40 -1.07 25.56
N GLN A 202 -3.54 -1.72 25.82
CA GLN A 202 -4.22 -1.66 27.12
C GLN A 202 -3.32 -2.19 28.25
N GLY A 203 -2.59 -3.28 28.02
CA GLY A 203 -1.62 -3.80 28.98
C GLY A 203 -0.46 -2.83 29.26
N ILE A 204 0.07 -2.17 28.22
CA ILE A 204 1.11 -1.13 28.36
C ILE A 204 0.58 0.06 29.16
N TRP A 205 -0.63 0.52 28.89
CA TRP A 205 -1.25 1.64 29.62
C TRP A 205 -1.48 1.28 31.08
N ALA A 206 -2.06 0.12 31.36
CA ALA A 206 -2.27 -0.35 32.74
C ALA A 206 -0.94 -0.51 33.51
N ALA A 207 0.11 -1.02 32.87
CA ALA A 207 1.43 -1.11 33.47
C ALA A 207 2.07 0.27 33.71
N ASN A 208 1.87 1.22 32.80
CA ASN A 208 2.33 2.59 32.95
C ASN A 208 1.61 3.29 34.11
N ASP A 209 0.28 3.22 34.16
CA ASP A 209 -0.54 3.79 35.24
C ASP A 209 -0.13 3.21 36.61
N ALA A 210 0.09 1.90 36.70
CA ALA A 210 0.57 1.26 37.93
C ALA A 210 1.97 1.75 38.33
N SER A 211 2.87 1.93 37.36
CA SER A 211 4.21 2.50 37.59
C SER A 211 4.13 3.94 38.07
N MET A 212 3.28 4.76 37.46
CA MET A 212 3.05 6.15 37.82
C MET A 212 2.44 6.28 39.22
N ASN A 213 1.43 5.47 39.55
CA ASN A 213 0.86 5.42 40.90
C ASN A 213 1.90 5.03 41.95
N ASN A 214 2.74 4.03 41.68
CA ASN A 214 3.84 3.67 42.57
C ASN A 214 4.88 4.81 42.73
N TYR A 215 5.16 5.55 41.66
CA TYR A 215 6.04 6.72 41.70
C TYR A 215 5.45 7.82 42.58
N TYR A 216 4.16 8.16 42.41
CA TYR A 216 3.48 9.16 43.25
C TYR A 216 3.42 8.74 44.73
N GLN A 217 3.11 7.47 45.02
CA GLN A 217 3.14 6.95 46.40
C GLN A 217 4.53 7.05 47.03
N ARG A 218 5.60 6.79 46.27
CA ARG A 218 6.98 6.98 46.76
C ARG A 218 7.29 8.45 47.03
N MET A 219 6.81 9.34 46.18
CA MET A 219 7.03 10.78 46.33
C MET A 219 6.31 11.34 47.57
N GLU A 220 5.07 10.92 47.82
CA GLU A 220 4.33 11.27 49.04
C GLU A 220 5.02 10.74 50.31
N ALA A 221 5.51 9.49 50.27
CA ALA A 221 6.26 8.92 51.38
C ALA A 221 7.59 9.66 51.63
N MET A 222 8.27 10.11 50.56
CA MET A 222 9.50 10.89 50.68
C MET A 222 9.26 12.28 51.29
N ASP A 223 8.15 12.96 50.97
CA ASP A 223 7.83 14.28 51.56
C ASP A 223 7.61 14.18 53.07
N SER A 224 6.94 13.11 53.54
CA SER A 224 6.77 12.87 54.98
C SER A 224 8.11 12.69 55.72
N ASN A 225 9.04 11.91 55.15
CA ASN A 225 10.35 11.68 55.73
C ASN A 225 11.24 12.95 55.66
N GLN A 226 11.11 13.73 54.59
CA GLN A 226 11.84 14.98 54.42
C GLN A 226 11.38 16.04 55.43
N ARG A 227 10.07 16.14 55.70
CA ARG A 227 9.54 17.03 56.75
C ARG A 227 10.02 16.64 58.14
N SER A 228 9.99 15.35 58.49
CA SER A 228 10.52 14.87 59.76
C SER A 228 12.02 15.14 59.92
N PHE A 229 12.79 15.05 58.83
CA PHE A 229 14.22 15.39 58.83
C PHE A 229 14.49 16.90 58.97
N LEU A 230 13.71 17.74 58.29
CA LEU A 230 13.84 19.20 58.39
C LEU A 230 13.50 19.71 59.79
N ASN A 231 12.44 19.18 60.41
CA ASN A 231 12.08 19.46 61.80
C ASN A 231 13.20 19.05 62.77
N PHE A 232 13.81 17.88 62.55
CA PHE A 232 14.94 17.40 63.35
C PHE A 232 16.17 18.32 63.26
N ILE A 233 16.50 18.83 62.08
CA ILE A 233 17.65 19.74 61.89
C ILE A 233 17.41 21.12 62.53
N GLN A 234 16.19 21.65 62.43
CA GLN A 234 15.87 22.99 62.91
C GLN A 234 15.65 23.05 64.43
N GLY A 235 15.57 21.91 65.12
CA GLY A 235 15.27 21.89 66.55
C GLY A 235 13.86 22.40 66.84
N GLU A 236 12.92 22.15 65.94
CA GLU A 236 11.51 22.56 66.03
C GLU A 236 10.62 21.31 66.07
N ASN A 237 9.61 21.34 66.94
CA ASN A 237 8.55 20.34 66.97
C ASN A 237 7.37 20.83 66.12
N THR A 238 6.68 19.91 65.46
CA THR A 238 5.43 20.21 64.77
C THR A 238 4.26 19.86 65.68
N VAL A 239 3.38 20.83 65.97
CA VAL A 239 2.17 20.64 66.78
C VAL A 239 0.91 20.80 65.95
N ARG A 240 -0.14 20.07 66.31
CA ARG A 240 -1.46 20.16 65.67
C ARG A 240 -2.51 20.60 66.67
N ASN A 241 -3.37 21.52 66.25
CA ASN A 241 -4.57 21.88 67.01
C ASN A 241 -5.76 20.96 66.67
N ASP A 242 -6.82 21.02 67.47
CA ASP A 242 -8.04 20.21 67.26
C ASP A 242 -8.73 20.47 65.91
N ALA A 243 -8.45 21.61 65.26
CA ALA A 243 -8.94 21.96 63.92
C ALA A 243 -8.09 21.36 62.77
N GLY A 244 -7.05 20.59 63.09
CA GLY A 244 -6.17 19.95 62.12
C GLY A 244 -5.09 20.85 61.51
N GLN A 245 -4.98 22.10 61.97
CA GLN A 245 -3.94 23.04 61.55
C GLN A 245 -2.61 22.72 62.23
N VAL A 246 -1.52 22.94 61.51
CA VAL A 246 -0.18 22.51 61.89
C VAL A 246 0.71 23.74 62.09
N PHE A 247 1.42 23.79 63.23
CA PHE A 247 2.31 24.90 63.60
C PHE A 247 3.71 24.35 63.93
N GLN A 248 4.74 25.12 63.61
CA GLN A 248 6.12 24.84 64.04
C GLN A 248 6.41 25.59 65.33
N VAL A 249 6.92 24.88 66.34
CA VAL A 249 7.25 25.44 67.66
C VAL A 249 8.66 25.06 68.05
N ALA A 250 9.34 25.96 68.78
CA ALA A 250 10.68 25.68 69.28
C ALA A 250 10.68 24.46 70.22
N GLN A 251 11.68 23.59 70.08
CA GLN A 251 11.85 22.43 70.95
C GLN A 251 12.26 22.85 72.37
N GLY A 252 11.72 22.17 73.39
CA GLY A 252 12.12 22.39 74.80
C GLY A 252 10.97 22.40 75.82
N ALA A 253 9.72 22.36 75.36
CA ALA A 253 8.53 22.23 76.20
C ALA A 253 7.78 20.91 75.94
N ASP A 254 7.07 20.42 76.96
CA ASP A 254 6.26 19.21 76.93
C ASP A 254 4.82 19.49 76.44
N VAL A 255 4.32 20.70 76.70
CA VAL A 255 2.95 21.13 76.41
C VAL A 255 2.99 22.47 75.70
N TYR A 256 2.22 22.63 74.61
CA TYR A 256 2.16 23.87 73.82
C TYR A 256 0.73 24.37 73.68
N TYR A 257 0.56 25.67 73.90
CA TYR A 257 -0.63 26.42 73.58
C TYR A 257 -0.36 27.34 72.39
N VAL A 258 -1.30 27.40 71.45
CA VAL A 258 -1.20 28.26 70.25
C VAL A 258 -2.39 29.20 70.21
N ASN A 259 -2.13 30.49 69.96
CA ASN A 259 -3.19 31.46 69.71
C ASN A 259 -3.58 31.41 68.22
N PRO A 260 -4.79 30.97 67.86
CA PRO A 260 -5.18 30.77 66.46
C PRO A 260 -5.34 32.08 65.68
N GLY A 261 -5.53 33.23 66.36
CA GLY A 261 -5.69 34.53 65.71
C GLY A 261 -4.36 35.20 65.35
N THR A 262 -3.29 34.92 66.08
CA THR A 262 -1.97 35.57 65.89
C THR A 262 -0.85 34.61 65.51
N GLY A 263 -1.04 33.31 65.70
CA GLY A 263 0.00 32.30 65.52
C GLY A 263 1.08 32.30 66.60
N ALA A 264 0.93 33.10 67.67
CA ALA A 264 1.84 33.09 68.80
C ALA A 264 1.76 31.76 69.56
N THR A 265 2.89 31.28 70.09
CA THR A 265 2.99 30.00 70.78
C THR A 265 3.62 30.16 72.17
N VAL A 266 3.11 29.42 73.15
CA VAL A 266 3.64 29.37 74.52
C VAL A 266 3.79 27.90 74.90
N GLY A 267 5.01 27.53 75.28
CA GLY A 267 5.35 26.16 75.70
C GLY A 267 5.79 26.11 77.17
N GLY A 268 5.38 25.06 77.87
CA GLY A 268 5.79 24.81 79.26
C GLY A 268 6.03 23.33 79.55
N ASN A 269 6.33 23.01 80.81
CA ASN A 269 6.51 21.63 81.25
C ASN A 269 5.18 20.85 81.29
N VAL A 270 5.22 19.56 81.63
CA VAL A 270 4.04 18.69 81.73
C VAL A 270 2.91 19.22 82.65
N ASN A 271 3.21 20.12 83.58
CA ASN A 271 2.22 20.71 84.50
C ASN A 271 1.69 22.07 84.01
N PHE A 272 2.13 22.53 82.84
CA PHE A 272 1.71 23.81 82.27
C PHE A 272 0.23 23.77 81.89
N SER A 273 -0.54 24.71 82.43
CA SER A 273 -2.00 24.72 82.40
C SER A 273 -2.54 26.10 82.05
N GLU A 274 -3.86 26.21 81.88
CA GLU A 274 -4.53 27.49 81.67
C GLU A 274 -4.28 28.50 82.81
N GLN A 275 -4.02 28.04 84.04
CA GLN A 275 -3.68 28.93 85.15
C GLN A 275 -2.32 29.62 84.95
N ASP A 276 -1.38 28.95 84.29
CA ASP A 276 -0.07 29.51 83.97
C ASP A 276 -0.18 30.58 82.88
N LEU A 277 -1.09 30.39 81.92
CA LEU A 277 -1.43 31.44 80.93
C LEU A 277 -1.98 32.69 81.62
N ILE A 278 -2.90 32.52 82.59
CA ILE A 278 -3.42 33.64 83.39
C ILE A 278 -2.30 34.31 84.18
N ALA A 279 -1.40 33.55 84.80
CA ALA A 279 -0.26 34.08 85.54
C ALA A 279 0.70 34.90 84.66
N MET A 280 0.78 34.58 83.37
CA MET A 280 1.54 35.33 82.36
C MET A 280 0.77 36.56 81.82
N GLY A 281 -0.46 36.80 82.30
CA GLY A 281 -1.32 37.90 81.84
C GLY A 281 -2.03 37.61 80.51
N LEU A 282 -2.08 36.35 80.07
CA LEU A 282 -2.75 35.91 78.86
C LEU A 282 -4.15 35.40 79.19
N ASN A 283 -5.11 35.66 78.30
CA ASN A 283 -6.49 35.17 78.45
C ASN A 283 -6.60 33.74 77.87
N PRO A 284 -6.87 32.68 78.67
CA PRO A 284 -6.86 31.30 78.19
C PRO A 284 -7.83 31.00 77.05
N SER A 285 -8.94 31.73 76.93
CA SER A 285 -9.91 31.51 75.84
C SER A 285 -9.32 31.77 74.45
N ASP A 286 -8.24 32.53 74.38
CA ASP A 286 -7.60 32.91 73.13
C ASP A 286 -6.53 31.88 72.70
N TRP A 287 -6.35 30.79 73.45
CA TRP A 287 -5.30 29.81 73.26
C TRP A 287 -5.88 28.41 73.18
N THR A 288 -5.39 27.62 72.24
CA THR A 288 -5.80 26.22 72.05
C THR A 288 -4.64 25.31 72.43
N LEU A 289 -4.91 24.30 73.26
CA LEU A 289 -3.94 23.26 73.56
C LEU A 289 -3.64 22.47 72.28
N THR A 290 -2.37 22.17 72.04
CA THR A 290 -1.93 21.45 70.85
C THR A 290 -1.15 20.20 71.23
N GLU A 291 -1.30 19.14 70.42
CA GLU A 291 -0.56 17.89 70.59
C GLU A 291 0.69 17.91 69.70
N VAL A 292 1.82 17.47 70.25
CA VAL A 292 3.06 17.29 69.48
C VAL A 292 2.92 16.09 68.57
N ILE A 293 2.99 16.32 67.26
CA ILE A 293 3.01 15.23 66.26
C ILE A 293 4.46 14.73 66.17
N ARG A 294 4.67 13.46 66.52
CA ARG A 294 5.96 12.77 66.33
C ARG A 294 5.91 11.84 65.13
#